data_AF-A0A1Y1WU19-F1
#
_entry.id   AF-A0A1Y1WU19-F1
#
_cell.length_a   1.000
_cell.length_b   1.000
_cell.length_c   1.000
_cell.angle_alpha   90.00
_cell.angle_beta   90.00
_cell.angle_gamma   90.00
#
_symmetry.space_group_name_H-M   'P 1'
#
loop_
_entity.id
_entity.type
_entity.pdbx_description
1 polymer ?
#
loop_
_entity_poly.entity_id
_entity_poly.type
_entity_poly.pdbx_seq_one_letter_code
_entity_poly.pdbx_strand_id
1 'polypeptide(L)'
;MAGYRTAIIVGATDNNIENNEYKKASYSNYGDCVDIYAPGEVTYPNIFNGSTKDYTSIHGTSCATPIVAGVAASIMSEHPEIKFNNELMKKKLIEMSIKDVIVDLKKRGSKDTPNRFINNGKRSIYSPDDGNIYCGILSDNKTLSCFDGCCNKEGKCVNFQNDPWNQCLIENGCQSEFGYCTSKDKSVNECEKELKEYEECLIDISSDMNKEDLMNKCLIIKSDRCDTFYKHQFTNQSVCSIAKYNYDNNNNNNNNNNSYNTSFDFIKNYNQEKYKKYINLCDENLDNYKEECLNNISHIEQYRK
;
A
#
# COMPACT_ATOMS: atom_id res chain seq x y z
N MET A 1 27.87 2.77 -23.51
CA MET A 1 28.96 3.28 -22.65
C MET A 1 28.34 3.80 -21.37
N ALA A 2 28.62 3.20 -20.21
CA ALA A 2 28.24 3.80 -18.93
C ALA A 2 29.11 5.06 -18.74
N GLY A 3 28.50 6.23 -18.57
CA GLY A 3 29.21 7.52 -18.58
C GLY A 3 28.39 8.70 -19.11
N TYR A 4 27.15 8.44 -19.57
CA TYR A 4 26.21 9.51 -19.91
C TYR A 4 25.69 10.15 -18.62
N ARG A 5 26.26 11.31 -18.24
CA ARG A 5 26.09 11.93 -16.93
C ARG A 5 24.64 12.30 -16.55
N THR A 6 23.75 12.40 -17.53
CA THR A 6 22.33 12.69 -17.31
C THR A 6 21.48 11.44 -17.02
N ALA A 7 22.03 10.23 -17.17
CA ALA A 7 21.42 8.99 -16.70
C ALA A 7 21.84 8.68 -15.25
N ILE A 8 21.07 7.83 -14.57
CA ILE A 8 21.45 7.25 -13.28
C ILE A 8 22.27 5.99 -13.54
N ILE A 9 23.54 6.00 -13.14
CA ILE A 9 24.48 4.90 -13.38
C ILE A 9 24.55 4.00 -12.15
N VAL A 10 24.23 2.72 -12.35
CA VAL A 10 24.06 1.73 -11.29
C VAL A 10 25.20 0.71 -11.30
N GLY A 11 25.91 0.62 -10.18
CA GLY A 11 26.85 -0.47 -9.89
C GLY A 11 26.17 -1.64 -9.17
N ALA A 12 26.88 -2.76 -9.07
CA ALA A 12 26.39 -3.98 -8.43
C ALA A 12 27.21 -4.36 -7.17
N THR A 13 26.52 -4.81 -6.13
CA THR A 13 27.09 -5.55 -5.01
C THR A 13 26.79 -7.04 -5.13
N ASP A 14 27.62 -7.87 -4.51
CA ASP A 14 27.30 -9.28 -4.29
C ASP A 14 26.29 -9.42 -3.14
N ASN A 15 25.77 -10.64 -2.93
CA ASN A 15 24.86 -10.96 -1.84
C ASN A 15 25.55 -11.24 -0.49
N ASN A 16 26.88 -11.28 -0.47
CA ASN A 16 27.65 -11.51 0.75
C ASN A 16 27.64 -10.26 1.64
N ILE A 17 27.10 -10.42 2.84
CA ILE A 17 27.15 -9.42 3.91
C ILE A 17 28.14 -9.93 4.97
N GLU A 18 29.20 -9.17 5.19
CA GLU A 18 30.16 -9.41 6.28
C GLU A 18 30.15 -8.17 7.17
N ASN A 19 30.00 -8.33 8.49
CA ASN A 19 30.00 -7.22 9.46
C ASN A 19 29.01 -6.08 9.15
N ASN A 20 27.80 -6.40 8.65
CA ASN A 20 26.80 -5.42 8.17
C ASN A 20 27.25 -4.56 6.98
N GLU A 21 28.24 -5.04 6.22
CA GLU A 21 28.75 -4.36 5.03
C GLU A 21 28.49 -5.21 3.77
N TYR A 22 28.16 -4.54 2.67
CA TYR A 22 27.97 -5.12 1.35
C TYR A 22 29.28 -5.16 0.59
N LYS A 23 29.52 -6.19 -0.21
CA LYS A 23 30.73 -6.26 -1.04
C LYS A 23 30.46 -5.80 -2.47
N LYS A 24 31.31 -4.94 -3.03
CA LYS A 24 31.24 -4.63 -4.47
C LYS A 24 31.41 -5.93 -5.28
N ALA A 25 30.49 -6.17 -6.21
CA ALA A 25 30.58 -7.33 -7.09
C ALA A 25 31.86 -7.28 -7.93
N SER A 26 32.51 -8.43 -8.12
CA SER A 26 33.78 -8.52 -8.85
C SER A 26 33.67 -7.97 -10.27
N TYR A 27 32.55 -8.24 -10.94
CA TYR A 27 32.22 -7.79 -12.29
C TYR A 27 31.70 -6.34 -12.38
N SER A 28 31.35 -5.69 -11.26
CA SER A 28 30.79 -4.34 -11.31
C SER A 28 31.84 -3.31 -11.69
N ASN A 29 31.46 -2.44 -12.64
CA ASN A 29 32.20 -1.20 -12.91
C ASN A 29 32.23 -0.27 -11.69
N TYR A 30 33.10 0.73 -11.77
CA TYR A 30 33.44 1.70 -10.72
C TYR A 30 33.91 3.02 -11.36
N GLY A 31 34.18 4.03 -10.54
CA GLY A 31 34.63 5.37 -10.93
C GLY A 31 33.65 6.47 -10.53
N ASP A 32 34.06 7.73 -10.71
CA ASP A 32 33.24 8.92 -10.44
C ASP A 32 31.89 8.95 -11.17
N CYS A 33 31.78 8.22 -12.29
CA CYS A 33 30.58 8.12 -13.09
C CYS A 33 29.49 7.24 -12.45
N VAL A 34 29.81 6.39 -11.47
CA VAL A 34 28.79 5.57 -10.80
C VAL A 34 28.04 6.42 -9.78
N ASP A 35 26.71 6.48 -9.89
CA ASP A 35 25.88 7.29 -8.98
C ASP A 35 25.52 6.52 -7.70
N ILE A 36 25.20 5.22 -7.84
CA ILE A 36 24.67 4.37 -6.77
C ILE A 36 24.93 2.88 -7.06
N TYR A 37 24.95 2.04 -6.02
CA TYR A 37 25.04 0.59 -6.11
C TYR A 37 23.77 -0.08 -5.61
N ALA A 38 23.44 -1.25 -6.16
CA ALA A 38 22.32 -2.09 -5.72
C ALA A 38 22.69 -3.59 -5.80
N PRO A 39 21.87 -4.49 -5.22
CA PRO A 39 22.10 -5.93 -5.31
C PRO A 39 22.21 -6.41 -6.75
N GLY A 40 23.33 -7.04 -7.09
CA GLY A 40 23.64 -7.50 -8.44
C GLY A 40 23.33 -8.95 -8.71
N GLU A 41 23.08 -9.75 -7.68
CA GLU A 41 22.80 -11.18 -7.75
C GLU A 41 21.37 -11.44 -7.30
N VAL A 42 20.55 -12.01 -8.19
CA VAL A 42 19.11 -12.18 -7.98
C VAL A 42 18.69 -13.59 -8.34
N THR A 43 17.72 -14.11 -7.60
CA THR A 43 17.05 -15.39 -7.90
C THR A 43 15.67 -15.10 -8.47
N TYR A 44 15.31 -15.76 -9.58
CA TYR A 44 14.01 -15.62 -10.22
C TYR A 44 13.42 -16.98 -10.65
N PRO A 45 12.09 -17.08 -10.82
CA PRO A 45 11.44 -18.29 -11.28
C PRO A 45 11.96 -18.72 -12.65
N ASN A 46 12.43 -19.96 -12.74
CA ASN A 46 12.85 -20.57 -13.98
C ASN A 46 11.64 -21.27 -14.62
N ILE A 47 11.03 -20.59 -15.60
CA ILE A 47 9.86 -21.08 -16.33
C ILE A 47 10.22 -21.95 -17.56
N PHE A 48 11.52 -22.23 -17.78
CA PHE A 48 11.92 -23.11 -18.87
C PHE A 48 11.39 -24.53 -18.61
N ASN A 49 11.05 -25.23 -19.70
CA ASN A 49 10.50 -26.59 -19.69
C ASN A 49 9.19 -26.76 -18.90
N GLY A 50 8.42 -25.68 -18.70
CA GLY A 50 7.11 -25.75 -18.04
C GLY A 50 7.19 -25.95 -16.52
N SER A 51 8.34 -25.69 -15.92
CA SER A 51 8.50 -25.80 -14.47
C SER A 51 7.71 -24.70 -13.74
N THR A 52 7.03 -25.10 -12.67
CA THR A 52 6.30 -24.20 -11.76
C THR A 52 7.03 -24.00 -10.43
N LYS A 53 8.18 -24.65 -10.23
CA LYS A 53 8.93 -24.68 -8.97
C LYS A 53 10.41 -24.34 -9.10
N ASP A 54 10.96 -24.38 -10.31
CA ASP A 54 12.38 -24.11 -10.49
C ASP A 54 12.68 -22.62 -10.34
N TYR A 55 13.89 -22.35 -9.89
CA TYR A 55 14.45 -21.03 -9.77
C TYR A 55 15.86 -21.04 -10.34
N THR A 56 16.31 -19.89 -10.83
CA THR A 56 17.69 -19.72 -11.29
C THR A 56 18.24 -18.41 -10.75
N SER A 57 19.54 -18.40 -10.51
CA SER A 57 20.26 -17.24 -10.01
C SER A 57 21.13 -16.66 -11.13
N ILE A 58 21.00 -15.36 -11.35
CA ILE A 58 21.82 -14.61 -12.30
C ILE A 58 22.49 -13.44 -11.59
N HIS A 59 23.60 -12.97 -12.17
CA HIS A 59 24.35 -11.86 -11.65
C HIS A 59 24.66 -10.84 -12.75
N GLY A 60 24.63 -9.56 -12.40
CA GLY A 60 25.02 -8.48 -13.30
C GLY A 60 24.56 -7.10 -12.82
N THR A 61 25.19 -6.05 -13.32
CA THR A 61 24.68 -4.67 -13.15
C THR A 61 23.31 -4.50 -13.81
N SER A 62 22.99 -5.33 -14.81
CA SER A 62 21.66 -5.44 -15.40
C SER A 62 20.60 -5.93 -14.41
N CYS A 63 20.97 -6.62 -13.32
CA CYS A 63 20.05 -7.03 -12.25
C CYS A 63 19.93 -5.94 -11.18
N ALA A 64 21.02 -5.22 -10.90
CA ALA A 64 21.01 -4.07 -10.00
C ALA A 64 20.17 -2.89 -10.54
N THR A 65 20.22 -2.66 -11.86
CA THR A 65 19.50 -1.56 -12.53
C THR A 65 17.97 -1.58 -12.30
N PRO A 66 17.23 -2.69 -12.52
CA PRO A 66 15.80 -2.74 -12.29
C PRO A 66 15.41 -2.58 -10.82
N ILE A 67 16.27 -2.94 -9.87
CA ILE A 67 16.04 -2.66 -8.43
C ILE A 67 16.00 -1.15 -8.20
N VAL A 68 16.99 -0.40 -8.70
CA VAL A 68 17.01 1.06 -8.60
C VAL A 68 15.83 1.69 -9.31
N ALA A 69 15.45 1.16 -10.49
CA ALA A 69 14.27 1.61 -11.22
C ALA A 69 12.97 1.39 -10.43
N GLY A 70 12.81 0.24 -9.79
CA GLY A 70 11.66 -0.05 -8.93
C GLY A 70 11.57 0.88 -7.71
N VAL A 71 12.71 1.16 -7.07
CA VAL A 71 12.78 2.14 -5.97
C VAL A 71 12.41 3.55 -6.47
N ALA A 72 12.93 3.96 -7.63
CA ALA A 72 12.57 5.24 -8.24
C ALA A 72 11.05 5.33 -8.54
N ALA A 73 10.47 4.27 -9.08
CA ALA A 73 9.03 4.19 -9.34
C ALA A 73 8.20 4.26 -8.04
N SER A 74 8.63 3.58 -6.98
CA SER A 74 8.00 3.66 -5.66
C SER A 74 8.01 5.09 -5.12
N ILE A 75 9.15 5.79 -5.21
CA ILE A 75 9.28 7.20 -4.81
C ILE A 75 8.32 8.09 -5.61
N MET A 76 8.22 7.87 -6.93
CA MET A 76 7.28 8.63 -7.78
C MET A 76 5.82 8.36 -7.38
N SER A 77 5.49 7.13 -7.04
CA SER A 77 4.13 6.75 -6.61
C SER A 77 3.75 7.33 -5.25
N GLU A 78 4.70 7.42 -4.32
CA GLU A 78 4.47 7.98 -2.98
C GLU A 78 4.43 9.52 -2.97
N HIS A 79 4.91 10.15 -4.04
CA HIS A 79 5.00 11.61 -4.20
C HIS A 79 4.37 12.10 -5.51
N PRO A 80 3.07 11.86 -5.77
CA PRO A 80 2.41 12.25 -7.03
C PRO A 80 2.38 13.77 -7.25
N GLU A 81 2.57 14.56 -6.20
CA GLU A 81 2.67 16.02 -6.24
C GLU A 81 4.00 16.53 -6.85
N ILE A 82 5.03 15.68 -6.91
CA ILE A 82 6.36 16.05 -7.39
C ILE A 82 6.58 15.55 -8.82
N LYS A 83 6.86 16.47 -9.75
CA LYS A 83 7.28 16.12 -11.11
C LYS A 83 8.77 15.80 -11.15
N PHE A 84 9.12 14.53 -10.99
CA PHE A 84 10.51 14.08 -11.07
C PHE A 84 11.07 14.17 -12.49
N ASN A 85 12.29 14.71 -12.61
CA ASN A 85 13.17 14.55 -13.76
C ASN A 85 14.40 13.71 -13.36
N ASN A 86 15.29 13.41 -14.30
CA ASN A 86 16.47 12.57 -14.03
C ASN A 86 17.38 13.14 -12.92
N GLU A 87 17.62 14.46 -12.91
CA GLU A 87 18.49 15.08 -11.91
C GLU A 87 17.88 15.05 -10.52
N LEU A 88 16.60 15.38 -10.41
CA LEU A 88 15.87 15.38 -9.14
C LEU A 88 15.75 13.96 -8.57
N MET A 89 15.45 12.97 -9.43
CA MET A 89 15.39 11.58 -9.02
C MET A 89 16.77 11.06 -8.58
N LYS A 90 17.83 11.36 -9.35
CA LYS A 90 19.20 11.04 -8.97
C LYS A 90 19.56 11.61 -7.60
N LYS A 91 19.27 12.90 -7.36
CA LYS A 91 19.50 13.57 -6.08
C LYS A 91 18.75 12.87 -4.95
N LYS A 92 17.46 12.57 -5.14
CA LYS A 92 16.63 11.88 -4.15
C LYS A 92 17.16 10.49 -3.79
N LEU A 93 17.55 9.70 -4.79
CA LEU A 93 18.16 8.37 -4.58
C LEU A 93 19.48 8.46 -3.81
N ILE A 94 20.34 9.44 -4.14
CA ILE A 94 21.60 9.68 -3.43
C ILE A 94 21.35 10.10 -1.98
N GLU A 95 20.39 11.00 -1.74
CA GLU A 95 20.01 11.43 -0.40
C GLU A 95 19.56 10.24 0.46
N MET A 96 18.69 9.39 -0.08
CA MET A 96 18.13 8.23 0.59
C MET A 96 19.12 7.06 0.76
N SER A 97 20.16 6.98 -0.08
CA SER A 97 21.14 5.90 -0.06
C SER A 97 21.80 5.70 1.31
N ILE A 98 22.07 4.45 1.64
CA ILE A 98 22.92 4.08 2.79
C ILE A 98 24.37 4.33 2.36
N LYS A 99 25.07 5.14 3.14
CA LYS A 99 26.42 5.61 2.79
C LYS A 99 27.45 4.78 3.52
N ASP A 100 28.58 4.57 2.87
CA ASP A 100 29.77 3.96 3.47
C ASP A 100 29.59 2.51 3.97
N VAL A 101 28.59 1.79 3.43
CA VAL A 101 28.32 0.38 3.77
C VAL A 101 28.86 -0.61 2.73
N ILE A 102 29.50 -0.13 1.65
CA ILE A 102 30.07 -1.01 0.62
C ILE A 102 31.58 -1.13 0.82
N VAL A 103 32.05 -2.35 1.10
CA VAL A 103 33.47 -2.67 1.22
C VAL A 103 34.10 -3.00 -0.13
N ASP A 104 35.43 -2.99 -0.13
CA ASP A 104 36.29 -3.28 -1.28
C ASP A 104 36.13 -2.32 -2.48
N LEU A 105 35.33 -1.25 -2.39
CA LEU A 105 35.27 -0.20 -3.42
C LEU A 105 36.66 0.40 -3.73
N LYS A 106 37.49 0.58 -2.71
CA LYS A 106 38.86 1.11 -2.86
C LYS A 106 39.87 0.06 -3.34
N LYS A 107 39.62 -1.22 -3.07
CA LYS A 107 40.54 -2.32 -3.44
C LYS A 107 40.25 -2.90 -4.82
N ARG A 108 38.98 -2.94 -5.21
CA ARG A 108 38.46 -3.53 -6.46
C ARG A 108 37.84 -2.48 -7.38
N GLY A 109 37.94 -1.20 -7.04
CA GLY A 109 37.45 -0.08 -7.81
C GLY A 109 38.42 1.11 -7.76
N SER A 110 37.89 2.32 -7.62
CA SER A 110 38.71 3.55 -7.60
C SER A 110 38.32 4.45 -6.41
N LYS A 111 39.28 5.27 -5.94
CA LYS A 111 39.10 6.15 -4.76
C LYS A 111 38.01 7.21 -4.96
N ASP A 112 37.70 7.55 -6.20
CA ASP A 112 36.67 8.51 -6.61
C ASP A 112 35.26 7.90 -6.71
N THR A 113 35.13 6.59 -6.52
CA THR A 113 33.83 5.90 -6.63
C THR A 113 32.95 6.22 -5.41
N PRO A 114 31.74 6.78 -5.60
CA PRO A 114 30.84 7.05 -4.49
C PRO A 114 30.40 5.77 -3.76
N ASN A 115 30.48 5.77 -2.42
CA ASN A 115 30.00 4.67 -1.60
C ASN A 115 28.55 4.89 -1.18
N ARG A 116 27.62 4.46 -2.04
CA ARG A 116 26.17 4.69 -1.90
C ARG A 116 25.43 3.42 -2.28
N PHE A 117 24.76 2.82 -1.30
CA PHE A 117 23.93 1.65 -1.48
C PHE A 117 22.45 2.06 -1.55
N ILE A 118 21.70 1.49 -2.49
CA ILE A 118 20.29 1.79 -2.71
C ILE A 118 19.46 1.58 -1.44
N ASN A 119 18.47 2.44 -1.23
CA ASN A 119 17.52 2.37 -0.14
C ASN A 119 16.19 2.98 -0.59
N ASN A 120 15.08 2.34 -0.23
CA ASN A 120 13.74 2.85 -0.51
C ASN A 120 13.18 3.72 0.63
N GLY A 121 13.97 3.97 1.68
CA GLY A 121 13.56 4.83 2.80
C GLY A 121 12.63 4.16 3.81
N LYS A 122 12.28 2.88 3.60
CA LYS A 122 11.53 2.09 4.57
C LYS A 122 12.51 1.58 5.63
N ARG A 123 12.25 1.94 6.89
CA ARG A 123 13.12 1.64 8.04
C ARG A 123 12.80 0.29 8.71
N SER A 124 11.78 -0.40 8.21
CA SER A 124 11.37 -1.73 8.64
C SER A 124 11.17 -2.59 7.40
N ILE A 125 11.78 -3.79 7.41
CA ILE A 125 11.29 -4.90 6.59
C ILE A 125 9.92 -5.19 7.18
N TYR A 126 8.85 -4.98 6.41
CA TYR A 126 7.56 -5.54 6.78
C TYR A 126 7.66 -7.06 6.63
N SER A 127 8.19 -7.71 7.65
CA SER A 127 7.83 -9.09 7.93
C SER A 127 6.65 -9.02 8.88
N PRO A 128 5.48 -9.53 8.51
CA PRO A 128 4.33 -9.67 9.42
C PRO A 128 4.66 -10.44 10.70
N ASP A 129 5.81 -11.10 10.75
CA ASP A 129 6.20 -12.08 11.77
C ASP A 129 7.29 -11.60 12.73
N ASP A 130 7.83 -10.37 12.61
CA ASP A 130 8.86 -9.89 13.54
C ASP A 130 8.25 -9.32 14.83
N GLY A 131 8.13 -10.20 15.84
CA GLY A 131 7.55 -9.88 17.15
C GLY A 131 8.39 -8.99 18.06
N ASN A 132 9.59 -8.54 17.63
CA ASN A 132 10.52 -7.76 18.47
C ASN A 132 10.54 -6.26 18.17
N ILE A 133 9.74 -5.79 17.22
CA ILE A 133 9.76 -4.38 16.81
C ILE A 133 8.71 -3.59 17.61
N TYR A 134 9.20 -2.68 18.47
CA TYR A 134 8.36 -1.75 19.21
C TYR A 134 8.34 -0.35 18.58
N CYS A 135 7.16 0.23 18.45
CA CYS A 135 6.91 1.62 18.10
C CYS A 135 6.81 2.51 19.36
N GLY A 136 6.92 3.81 19.13
CA GLY A 136 6.69 4.83 20.14
C GLY A 136 7.75 4.91 21.21
N ILE A 137 7.35 5.37 22.40
CA ILE A 137 8.28 5.70 23.49
C ILE A 137 9.02 4.46 24.02
N LEU A 138 8.43 3.27 23.82
CA LEU A 138 8.99 1.98 24.21
C LEU A 138 9.96 1.40 23.16
N SER A 139 10.06 2.03 21.99
CA SER A 139 11.05 1.71 20.98
C SER A 139 12.45 2.08 21.48
N ASP A 140 13.45 1.20 21.27
CA ASP A 140 14.86 1.50 21.55
C ASP A 140 15.33 2.80 20.85
N ASN A 141 14.75 3.10 19.69
CA ASN A 141 15.08 4.29 18.92
C ASN A 141 14.13 5.47 19.17
N LYS A 142 13.08 5.32 20.00
CA LYS A 142 12.04 6.33 20.36
C LYS A 142 11.44 7.16 19.22
N THR A 143 11.74 6.84 17.97
CA THR A 143 11.30 7.54 16.76
C THR A 143 10.57 6.60 15.81
N LEU A 144 10.40 5.33 16.19
CA LEU A 144 9.78 4.34 15.31
C LEU A 144 8.27 4.53 15.34
N SER A 145 7.70 4.87 14.17
CA SER A 145 6.28 5.06 13.96
C SER A 145 5.69 3.94 13.08
N CYS A 146 4.42 3.62 13.29
CA CYS A 146 3.66 2.70 12.47
C CYS A 146 3.17 3.43 11.20
N PHE A 147 3.54 2.92 10.03
CA PHE A 147 3.16 3.55 8.77
C PHE A 147 1.73 3.17 8.32
N ASP A 148 1.32 1.90 8.45
CA ASP A 148 -0.05 1.45 8.17
C ASP A 148 -0.73 0.93 9.45
N GLY A 149 -1.02 1.84 10.37
CA GLY A 149 -1.67 1.48 11.63
C GLY A 149 -1.43 2.47 12.77
N CYS A 150 -1.65 1.98 13.98
CA CYS A 150 -1.46 2.73 15.20
C CYS A 150 -0.40 2.11 16.10
N CYS A 151 0.20 2.94 16.95
CA CYS A 151 1.09 2.47 18.00
C CYS A 151 0.30 2.34 19.30
N ASN A 152 0.07 1.12 19.77
CA ASN A 152 -0.72 0.89 20.97
C ASN A 152 0.07 1.23 22.26
N LYS A 153 -0.58 1.09 23.42
CA LYS A 153 0.03 1.38 24.73
C LYS A 153 1.23 0.49 25.07
N GLU A 154 1.27 -0.73 24.53
CA GLU A 154 2.41 -1.66 24.67
C GLU A 154 3.55 -1.36 23.69
N GLY A 155 3.43 -0.32 22.86
CA GLY A 155 4.42 0.02 21.85
C GLY A 155 4.45 -0.97 20.69
N LYS A 156 3.35 -1.66 20.40
CA LYS A 156 3.23 -2.54 19.22
C LYS A 156 2.49 -1.80 18.10
N CYS A 157 2.98 -1.99 16.88
CA CYS A 157 2.24 -1.54 15.70
C CYS A 157 1.06 -2.48 15.45
N VAL A 158 -0.14 -1.92 15.45
CA VAL A 158 -1.37 -2.65 15.14
C VAL A 158 -1.86 -2.19 13.77
N ASN A 159 -1.89 -3.12 12.82
CA ASN A 159 -2.32 -2.86 11.44
C ASN A 159 -3.85 -2.78 11.36
N PHE A 160 -4.38 -1.88 10.53
CA PHE A 160 -5.80 -1.74 10.21
C PHE A 160 -6.46 -3.01 9.67
N GLN A 161 -5.68 -3.94 9.11
CA GLN A 161 -6.15 -5.26 8.66
C GLN A 161 -6.55 -6.22 9.79
N ASN A 162 -6.08 -6.00 11.03
CA ASN A 162 -6.23 -6.94 12.15
C ASN A 162 -7.17 -6.43 13.25
N ASP A 163 -8.20 -5.68 12.88
CA ASP A 163 -9.19 -5.10 13.81
C ASP A 163 -8.55 -4.33 14.99
N PRO A 164 -7.71 -3.32 14.71
CA PRO A 164 -6.85 -2.73 15.72
C PRO A 164 -7.58 -1.74 16.64
N TRP A 165 -8.86 -1.48 16.39
CA TRP A 165 -9.44 -0.18 16.66
C TRP A 165 -9.56 0.19 18.12
N ASN A 166 -9.88 -0.79 18.98
CA ASN A 166 -9.81 -0.58 20.42
C ASN A 166 -8.41 -0.17 20.86
N GLN A 167 -7.35 -0.67 20.23
CA GLN A 167 -5.97 -0.33 20.56
C GLN A 167 -5.52 1.00 19.96
N CYS A 168 -6.20 1.50 18.91
CA CYS A 168 -5.92 2.77 18.25
C CYS A 168 -6.68 3.97 18.84
N LEU A 169 -7.47 3.75 19.89
CA LEU A 169 -8.13 4.82 20.62
C LEU A 169 -7.15 5.52 21.57
N ILE A 170 -7.16 6.86 21.56
CA ILE A 170 -6.39 7.69 22.50
C ILE A 170 -6.75 7.31 23.94
N GLU A 171 -8.03 7.04 24.20
CA GLU A 171 -8.53 6.61 25.50
C GLU A 171 -7.92 5.27 25.97
N ASN A 172 -7.46 4.44 25.04
CA ASN A 172 -6.83 3.16 25.31
C ASN A 172 -5.29 3.21 25.22
N GLY A 173 -4.71 4.42 25.18
CA GLY A 173 -3.27 4.64 25.25
C GLY A 173 -2.55 4.60 23.90
N CYS A 174 -3.28 4.83 22.80
CA CYS A 174 -2.67 4.99 21.49
C CYS A 174 -1.73 6.21 21.47
N GLN A 175 -0.53 6.03 20.91
CA GLN A 175 0.51 7.06 20.87
C GLN A 175 0.48 7.84 19.55
N SER A 176 -0.18 9.01 19.53
CA SER A 176 -0.49 9.78 18.31
C SER A 176 0.72 10.36 17.57
N GLU A 177 1.88 10.44 18.22
CA GLU A 177 3.13 10.87 17.59
C GLU A 177 3.79 9.75 16.75
N PHE A 178 3.34 8.50 16.93
CA PHE A 178 4.01 7.30 16.40
C PHE A 178 3.09 6.40 15.59
N GLY A 179 1.94 6.91 15.16
CA GLY A 179 0.98 6.20 14.33
C GLY A 179 -0.35 6.96 14.33
N TYR A 180 -1.30 6.45 13.57
CA TYR A 180 -2.64 7.02 13.58
C TYR A 180 -3.35 6.71 14.91
N CYS A 181 -3.89 7.71 15.56
CA CYS A 181 -4.74 7.55 16.73
C CYS A 181 -5.97 8.43 16.58
N THR A 182 -7.11 7.92 17.03
CA THR A 182 -8.37 8.66 17.07
C THR A 182 -8.99 8.59 18.45
N SER A 183 -10.00 9.41 18.72
CA SER A 183 -10.81 9.31 19.94
C SER A 183 -12.22 8.86 19.58
N LYS A 184 -13.02 8.46 20.57
CA LYS A 184 -14.42 8.08 20.31
C LYS A 184 -15.18 9.20 19.59
N ASP A 185 -15.07 10.43 20.07
CA ASP A 185 -15.74 11.58 19.47
C ASP A 185 -15.15 11.96 18.10
N LYS A 186 -13.81 11.91 17.98
CA LYS A 186 -13.12 12.25 16.73
C LYS A 186 -13.41 11.23 15.63
N SER A 187 -13.57 9.95 15.98
CA SER A 187 -13.89 8.88 15.04
C SER A 187 -15.22 9.10 14.31
N VAL A 188 -16.20 9.72 14.98
CA VAL A 188 -17.50 10.07 14.38
C VAL A 188 -17.31 11.16 13.32
N ASN A 189 -16.63 12.25 13.66
CA ASN A 189 -16.36 13.34 12.71
C ASN A 189 -15.48 12.89 11.53
N GLU A 190 -14.49 12.04 11.79
CA GLU A 190 -13.62 11.48 10.74
C GLU A 190 -14.41 10.53 9.81
N CYS A 191 -15.33 9.74 10.37
CA CYS A 191 -16.24 8.90 9.58
C CYS A 191 -17.18 9.74 8.71
N GLU A 192 -17.80 10.79 9.27
CA GLU A 192 -18.67 11.67 8.48
C GLU A 192 -17.94 12.31 7.31
N LYS A 193 -16.68 12.72 7.53
CA LYS A 193 -15.84 13.25 6.46
C LYS A 193 -15.56 12.22 5.38
N GLU A 194 -15.23 10.99 5.77
CA GLU A 194 -15.01 9.87 4.84
C GLU A 194 -16.30 9.57 4.03
N LEU A 195 -17.44 9.41 4.69
CA LEU A 195 -18.72 9.13 4.02
C LEU A 195 -19.14 10.24 3.07
N LYS A 196 -18.83 11.50 3.38
CA LYS A 196 -19.07 12.64 2.49
C LYS A 196 -18.14 12.66 1.28
N GLU A 197 -16.90 12.21 1.44
CA GLU A 197 -15.94 12.10 0.33
C GLU A 197 -16.32 11.02 -0.69
N TYR A 198 -17.09 10.02 -0.24
CA TYR A 198 -17.59 8.91 -1.05
C TYR A 198 -19.12 8.93 -1.16
N GLU A 199 -19.75 10.11 -1.09
CA GLU A 199 -21.22 10.24 -1.11
C GLU A 199 -21.83 9.63 -2.38
N GLU A 200 -21.11 9.68 -3.50
CA GLU A 200 -21.50 9.08 -4.77
C GLU A 200 -21.55 7.54 -4.73
N CYS A 201 -20.82 6.93 -3.80
CA CYS A 201 -20.82 5.48 -3.62
C CYS A 201 -21.99 5.02 -2.77
N LEU A 202 -22.57 5.88 -1.93
CA LEU A 202 -23.64 5.57 -0.97
C LEU A 202 -25.02 5.50 -1.63
N ILE A 203 -25.15 4.62 -2.61
CA ILE A 203 -26.35 4.48 -3.44
C ILE A 203 -27.27 3.39 -2.90
N ASP A 204 -28.58 3.66 -2.92
CA ASP A 204 -29.60 2.65 -2.67
C ASP A 204 -30.04 1.94 -3.94
N ILE A 205 -30.05 0.61 -3.87
CA ILE A 205 -30.56 -0.29 -4.90
C ILE A 205 -31.77 -1.07 -4.37
N SER A 206 -32.73 -1.34 -5.26
CA SER A 206 -33.88 -2.22 -5.02
C SER A 206 -34.00 -3.20 -6.18
N SER A 207 -34.48 -4.41 -5.90
CA SER A 207 -34.83 -5.42 -6.91
C SER A 207 -35.93 -4.96 -7.86
N ASP A 208 -36.73 -3.97 -7.45
CA ASP A 208 -37.89 -3.49 -8.20
C ASP A 208 -37.53 -2.35 -9.17
N MET A 209 -36.24 -1.99 -9.28
CA MET A 209 -35.77 -0.99 -10.22
C MET A 209 -35.83 -1.50 -11.66
N ASN A 210 -36.04 -0.59 -12.61
CA ASN A 210 -35.92 -0.95 -14.03
C ASN A 210 -34.47 -1.33 -14.38
N LYS A 211 -34.31 -2.14 -15.44
CA LYS A 211 -33.01 -2.73 -15.82
C LYS A 211 -31.94 -1.68 -16.13
N GLU A 212 -32.33 -0.53 -16.71
CA GLU A 212 -31.42 0.55 -17.08
C GLU A 212 -30.89 1.31 -15.86
N ASP A 213 -31.78 1.70 -14.93
CA ASP A 213 -31.44 2.37 -13.68
C ASP A 213 -30.60 1.47 -12.77
N LEU A 214 -30.95 0.17 -12.70
CA LEU A 214 -30.18 -0.82 -11.96
C LEU A 214 -28.76 -0.92 -12.52
N MET A 215 -28.62 -1.01 -13.85
CA MET A 215 -27.31 -1.10 -14.50
C MET A 215 -26.47 0.16 -14.25
N ASN A 216 -27.05 1.35 -14.39
CA ASN A 216 -26.35 2.61 -14.15
C ASN A 216 -25.83 2.70 -12.71
N LYS A 217 -26.62 2.27 -11.71
CA LYS A 217 -26.19 2.24 -10.31
C LYS A 217 -25.12 1.18 -10.05
N CYS A 218 -25.24 0.02 -10.68
CA CYS A 218 -24.22 -1.03 -10.59
C CYS A 218 -22.88 -0.58 -11.16
N LEU A 219 -22.86 0.19 -12.25
CA LEU A 219 -21.64 0.77 -12.80
C LEU A 219 -20.95 1.73 -11.82
N ILE A 220 -21.71 2.51 -11.04
CA ILE A 220 -21.13 3.41 -10.03
C ILE A 220 -20.55 2.59 -8.86
N ILE A 221 -21.32 1.64 -8.31
CA ILE A 221 -20.86 0.78 -7.20
C ILE A 221 -19.61 0.00 -7.58
N LYS A 222 -19.53 -0.49 -8.82
CA LYS A 222 -18.40 -1.27 -9.34
C LYS A 222 -17.25 -0.41 -9.88
N SER A 223 -17.33 0.92 -9.79
CA SER A 223 -16.20 1.78 -10.12
C SER A 223 -15.01 1.51 -9.18
N ASP A 224 -13.78 1.65 -9.67
CA ASP A 224 -12.57 1.40 -8.86
C ASP A 224 -12.56 2.21 -7.54
N ARG A 225 -13.12 3.42 -7.59
CA ARG A 225 -13.24 4.32 -6.43
C ARG A 225 -14.19 3.74 -5.38
N CYS A 226 -15.39 3.33 -5.77
CA CYS A 226 -16.37 2.76 -4.84
C CYS A 226 -16.00 1.35 -4.39
N ASP A 227 -15.42 0.53 -5.25
CA ASP A 227 -14.90 -0.79 -4.89
C ASP A 227 -13.82 -0.68 -3.80
N THR A 228 -12.89 0.27 -3.94
CA THR A 228 -11.88 0.56 -2.90
C THR A 228 -12.52 1.00 -1.59
N PHE A 229 -13.48 1.92 -1.65
CA PHE A 229 -14.24 2.36 -0.48
C PHE A 229 -14.89 1.16 0.23
N TYR A 230 -15.69 0.36 -0.48
CA TYR A 230 -16.36 -0.80 0.10
C TYR A 230 -15.39 -1.85 0.65
N LYS A 231 -14.26 -2.09 0.00
CA LYS A 231 -13.22 -2.98 0.50
C LYS A 231 -12.69 -2.51 1.84
N HIS A 232 -12.28 -1.25 1.97
CA HIS A 232 -11.81 -0.69 3.25
C HIS A 232 -12.88 -0.77 4.35
N GLN A 233 -14.14 -0.59 3.96
CA GLN A 233 -15.28 -0.73 4.87
C GLN A 233 -15.45 -2.17 5.36
N PHE A 234 -15.38 -3.18 4.47
CA PHE A 234 -15.58 -4.59 4.82
C PHE A 234 -14.41 -5.24 5.55
N THR A 235 -13.20 -4.73 5.35
CA THR A 235 -11.98 -5.22 6.03
C THR A 235 -11.74 -4.49 7.36
N ASN A 236 -12.70 -3.68 7.82
CA ASN A 236 -12.57 -2.82 8.99
C ASN A 236 -11.31 -1.95 8.92
N GLN A 237 -10.97 -1.41 7.74
CA GLN A 237 -9.87 -0.45 7.57
C GLN A 237 -10.34 1.01 7.63
N SER A 238 -11.66 1.24 7.60
CA SER A 238 -12.25 2.57 7.79
C SER A 238 -12.50 2.90 9.27
N VAL A 239 -12.27 4.17 9.62
CA VAL A 239 -12.64 4.75 10.92
C VAL A 239 -14.15 4.65 11.22
N CYS A 240 -14.99 4.53 10.19
CA CYS A 240 -16.44 4.35 10.35
C CYS A 240 -16.82 3.07 11.08
N SER A 241 -15.99 2.03 11.04
CA SER A 241 -16.20 0.81 11.82
C SER A 241 -16.22 1.11 13.33
N ILE A 242 -15.35 2.01 13.80
CA ILE A 242 -15.26 2.47 15.19
C ILE A 242 -16.47 3.33 15.55
N ALA A 243 -16.80 4.30 14.70
CA ALA A 243 -17.91 5.20 14.92
C ALA A 243 -19.23 4.41 15.09
N LYS A 244 -19.42 3.37 14.26
CA LYS A 244 -20.57 2.46 14.35
C LYS A 244 -20.56 1.63 15.63
N TYR A 245 -19.42 1.00 15.97
CA TYR A 245 -19.29 0.22 17.21
C TYR A 245 -19.58 1.06 18.47
N ASN A 246 -19.07 2.28 18.52
CA ASN A 246 -19.34 3.20 19.64
C ASN A 246 -20.81 3.64 19.67
N TYR A 247 -21.41 3.91 18.50
CA TYR A 247 -22.82 4.25 18.38
C TYR A 247 -23.74 3.12 18.88
N ASP A 248 -23.53 1.90 18.40
CA ASP A 248 -24.35 0.74 18.76
C ASP A 248 -24.25 0.42 20.27
N ASN A 249 -23.06 0.58 20.88
CA ASN A 249 -22.87 0.35 22.32
C ASN A 249 -23.41 1.47 23.21
N ASN A 250 -23.42 2.72 22.75
CA ASN A 250 -24.02 3.83 23.49
C ASN A 250 -25.56 3.72 23.49
N ASN A 251 -26.18 3.31 22.39
CA ASN A 251 -27.64 3.13 22.32
C ASN A 251 -28.15 1.97 23.20
N ASN A 252 -27.32 0.97 23.47
CA ASN A 252 -27.68 -0.14 24.37
C ASN A 252 -27.57 0.22 25.86
N ASN A 253 -26.93 1.34 26.22
CA ASN A 253 -26.68 1.76 27.59
C ASN A 253 -27.35 3.11 27.91
N ASN A 254 -28.63 3.06 28.27
CA ASN A 254 -29.48 4.09 28.90
C ASN A 254 -30.00 5.25 28.03
N ASN A 255 -31.34 5.40 27.99
CA ASN A 255 -32.16 6.40 28.71
C ASN A 255 -31.56 7.78 29.09
N ASN A 256 -30.50 8.26 28.45
CA ASN A 256 -29.94 9.57 28.70
C ASN A 256 -29.94 10.39 27.41
N ASN A 257 -30.79 11.42 27.42
CA ASN A 257 -30.78 12.56 26.51
C ASN A 257 -29.45 13.31 26.63
N ASN A 258 -28.37 12.78 26.10
CA ASN A 258 -27.14 13.52 25.88
C ASN A 258 -27.07 13.98 24.43
N SER A 259 -26.80 15.27 24.30
CA SER A 259 -26.79 16.12 23.11
C SER A 259 -25.79 15.66 22.02
N TYR A 260 -26.04 14.51 21.40
CA TYR A 260 -25.32 14.04 20.20
C TYR A 260 -26.31 13.79 19.05
N ASN A 261 -27.34 14.63 18.95
CA ASN A 261 -28.50 14.41 18.07
C ASN A 261 -28.43 15.15 16.73
N THR A 262 -27.24 15.61 16.33
CA THR A 262 -27.05 16.35 15.07
C THR A 262 -25.87 15.74 14.32
N SER A 263 -26.15 15.17 13.14
CA SER A 263 -25.21 14.57 12.15
C SER A 263 -25.10 13.03 12.11
N PHE A 264 -26.22 12.28 12.17
CA PHE A 264 -26.19 10.81 12.13
C PHE A 264 -26.81 10.14 10.88
N ASP A 265 -27.20 10.88 9.84
CA ASP A 265 -27.91 10.27 8.71
C ASP A 265 -27.04 9.27 7.92
N PHE A 266 -25.75 9.56 7.76
CA PHE A 266 -24.84 8.68 7.01
C PHE A 266 -24.46 7.41 7.79
N ILE A 267 -24.17 7.51 9.09
CA ILE A 267 -23.81 6.35 9.94
C ILE A 267 -25.02 5.44 10.16
N LYS A 268 -26.23 6.01 10.29
CA LYS A 268 -27.49 5.26 10.48
C LYS A 268 -27.89 4.49 9.21
N ASN A 269 -27.69 5.08 8.03
CA ASN A 269 -28.00 4.44 6.75
C ASN A 269 -26.92 3.44 6.29
N TYR A 270 -25.72 3.52 6.87
CA TYR A 270 -24.61 2.62 6.58
C TYR A 270 -24.84 1.23 7.18
N ASN A 271 -25.11 0.26 6.30
CA ASN A 271 -25.32 -1.13 6.64
C ASN A 271 -24.47 -2.02 5.73
N GLN A 272 -23.41 -2.62 6.28
CA GLN A 272 -22.49 -3.47 5.52
C GLN A 272 -23.20 -4.67 4.85
N GLU A 273 -24.19 -5.27 5.51
CA GLU A 273 -24.96 -6.38 4.91
C GLU A 273 -25.82 -5.91 3.74
N LYS A 274 -26.38 -4.70 3.83
CA LYS A 274 -27.15 -4.08 2.74
C LYS A 274 -26.27 -3.87 1.51
N TYR A 275 -25.06 -3.34 1.68
CA TYR A 275 -24.13 -3.13 0.56
C TYR A 275 -23.56 -4.43 -0.02
N LYS A 276 -23.31 -5.45 0.81
CA LYS A 276 -22.96 -6.80 0.30
C LYS A 276 -24.06 -7.36 -0.59
N LYS A 277 -25.33 -7.20 -0.21
CA LYS A 277 -26.47 -7.60 -1.05
C LYS A 277 -26.52 -6.82 -2.37
N TYR A 278 -26.22 -5.52 -2.34
CA TYR A 278 -26.19 -4.69 -3.55
C TYR A 278 -25.07 -5.10 -4.51
N ILE A 279 -23.89 -5.40 -3.99
CA ILE A 279 -22.77 -5.89 -4.80
C ILE A 279 -23.12 -7.22 -5.46
N ASN A 280 -23.69 -8.17 -4.69
CA ASN A 280 -24.11 -9.47 -5.23
C ASN A 280 -25.20 -9.31 -6.30
N LEU A 281 -26.20 -8.46 -6.05
CA LEU A 281 -27.26 -8.18 -7.02
C LEU A 281 -26.69 -7.61 -8.33
N CYS A 282 -25.68 -6.73 -8.23
CA CYS A 282 -24.99 -6.20 -9.39
C CYS A 282 -24.20 -7.27 -10.14
N ASP A 283 -23.48 -8.15 -9.42
CA ASP A 283 -22.74 -9.25 -10.03
C ASP A 283 -23.66 -10.20 -10.81
N GLU A 284 -24.76 -10.64 -10.21
CA GLU A 284 -25.76 -11.49 -10.86
C GLU A 284 -26.33 -10.84 -12.14
N ASN A 285 -26.63 -9.54 -12.10
CA ASN A 285 -27.19 -8.84 -13.25
C ASN A 285 -26.15 -8.56 -14.35
N LEU A 286 -24.90 -8.26 -13.99
CA LEU A 286 -23.80 -8.07 -14.94
C LEU A 286 -23.44 -9.37 -15.67
N ASP A 287 -23.45 -10.50 -14.96
CA ASP A 287 -23.16 -11.80 -15.56
C ASP A 287 -24.30 -12.24 -16.51
N ASN A 288 -25.57 -12.05 -16.11
CA ASN A 288 -26.71 -12.27 -16.99
C ASN A 288 -26.62 -11.40 -18.26
N TYR A 289 -26.22 -10.13 -18.13
CA TYR A 289 -26.06 -9.23 -19.28
C TYR A 289 -24.92 -9.66 -20.21
N LYS A 290 -23.80 -10.16 -19.66
CA LYS A 290 -22.71 -10.73 -20.46
C LYS A 290 -23.18 -11.98 -21.21
N GLU A 291 -23.93 -12.87 -20.58
CA GLU A 291 -24.49 -14.05 -21.24
C GLU A 291 -25.47 -13.66 -22.37
N GLU A 292 -26.36 -12.69 -22.14
CA GLU A 292 -27.23 -12.13 -23.19
C GLU A 292 -26.41 -11.57 -24.37
N CYS A 293 -25.33 -10.83 -24.10
CA CYS A 293 -24.45 -10.30 -25.15
C CYS A 293 -23.72 -11.40 -25.92
N LEU A 294 -23.18 -12.41 -25.24
CA LEU A 294 -22.50 -13.55 -25.88
C LEU A 294 -23.47 -14.35 -26.76
N ASN A 295 -24.69 -14.59 -26.26
CA ASN A 295 -25.74 -15.27 -27.02
C ASN A 295 -26.13 -14.47 -28.27
N ASN A 296 -26.27 -13.14 -28.17
CA ASN A 296 -26.56 -12.27 -29.31
C ASN A 296 -25.41 -12.25 -30.34
N ILE A 297 -24.15 -12.25 -29.91
CA ILE A 297 -22.99 -12.36 -30.83
C ILE A 297 -23.00 -13.72 -31.55
N SER A 298 -23.24 -14.80 -30.82
CA SER A 298 -23.27 -16.15 -31.40
C SER A 298 -24.40 -16.33 -32.43
N HIS A 299 -25.56 -15.72 -32.18
CA HIS A 299 -26.66 -15.64 -33.15
C HIS A 299 -26.27 -14.84 -34.39
N ILE A 300 -25.60 -13.69 -34.26
CA ILE A 300 -25.14 -12.89 -35.42
C ILE A 300 -24.12 -13.66 -36.26
N GLU A 301 -23.23 -14.46 -35.64
CA GLU A 301 -22.27 -15.30 -36.36
C GLU A 301 -22.93 -16.44 -37.15
N GLN A 302 -24.06 -16.99 -36.68
CA GLN A 302 -24.85 -17.96 -37.44
C GLN A 302 -25.47 -17.37 -38.72
N TYR A 303 -25.76 -16.07 -38.76
CA TYR A 303 -26.28 -15.37 -39.94
C TYR A 303 -25.18 -14.82 -40.87
N ARG A 304 -23.89 -15.03 -40.55
CA ARG A 304 -22.73 -14.62 -41.36
C ARG A 304 -22.11 -15.74 -42.21
N LYS A 305 -22.72 -16.93 -42.23
CA LYS A 305 -22.42 -18.03 -43.16
C LYS A 305 -23.47 -18.13 -44.25
#